data_AF-A0A672K2N8-F1
#
_entry.id   AF-A0A672K2N8-F1
#
_cell.length_a   1.000
_cell.length_b   1.000
_cell.length_c   1.000
_cell.angle_alpha   90.00
_cell.angle_beta   90.00
_cell.angle_gamma   90.00
#
_symmetry.space_group_name_H-M   'P 1'
#
loop_
_entity.id
_entity.type
_entity.pdbx_description
1 polymer ?
#
loop_
_entity_poly.entity_id
_entity_poly.type
_entity_poly.pdbx_seq_one_letter_code
_entity_poly.pdbx_strand_id
1 'polypeptide(L)' 'MFVFCRYPLTNYTFGTKEPLYEKDSSVAARFQRMREEFDKTGMRRTVEGVLIVHEHRLPHVLLLQLGTTFFKL' A
#
# COMPACT_ATOMS: atom_id res chain seq x y z
N MET A 1 21.77 14.84 -5.31
CA MET A 1 20.41 15.40 -5.44
C MET A 1 19.62 14.48 -6.35
N PHE A 2 18.73 13.63 -5.81
CA PHE A 2 17.91 12.75 -6.63
C PHE A 2 16.82 13.59 -7.30
N VAL A 3 16.96 13.82 -8.60
CA VAL A 3 15.90 14.46 -9.40
C VAL A 3 14.86 13.39 -9.69
N PHE A 4 13.78 13.37 -8.93
CA PHE A 4 12.61 12.55 -9.26
C PHE A 4 11.88 13.20 -10.44
N CYS A 5 12.03 12.62 -11.64
CA CYS A 5 11.18 12.96 -12.78
C CYS A 5 9.73 12.60 -12.44
N ARG A 6 8.96 13.59 -12.03
CA ARG A 6 7.55 13.45 -11.69
C ARG A 6 6.74 13.65 -12.96
N TYR A 7 5.93 12.67 -13.33
CA TYR A 7 5.03 12.73 -14.49
C TYR A 7 3.61 13.09 -14.04
N PRO A 8 2.84 13.80 -14.90
CA PRO A 8 1.47 14.17 -14.58
C PRO A 8 0.59 12.93 -14.39
N LEU A 9 -0.41 13.01 -13.51
CA LEU A 9 -1.35 11.92 -13.22
C LEU A 9 -2.00 11.34 -14.49
N THR A 10 -2.24 12.17 -15.51
CA THR A 10 -2.80 11.79 -16.82
C THR A 10 -1.97 10.76 -17.58
N ASN A 11 -0.70 10.55 -17.22
CA ASN A 11 0.16 9.56 -17.85
C ASN A 11 -0.01 8.14 -17.27
N TYR A 12 -0.83 7.98 -16.23
CA TYR A 12 -1.08 6.70 -15.58
C TYR A 12 -2.53 6.29 -15.78
N THR A 13 -2.72 5.10 -16.37
CA THR A 13 -4.05 4.51 -16.52
C THR A 13 -4.32 3.54 -15.37
N PHE A 14 -5.40 3.79 -14.62
CA PHE A 14 -5.84 2.90 -13.56
C PHE A 14 -6.73 1.81 -14.14
N GLY A 15 -6.17 0.61 -14.29
CA GLY A 15 -6.95 -0.58 -14.65
C GLY A 15 -7.69 -1.14 -13.45
N THR A 16 -8.87 -1.73 -13.68
CA THR A 16 -9.56 -2.55 -12.67
C THR A 16 -9.01 -3.96 -12.70
N LYS A 17 -8.68 -4.50 -11.52
CA LYS A 17 -8.31 -5.90 -11.32
C LYS A 17 -9.34 -6.56 -10.40
N GLU A 18 -9.37 -7.89 -10.42
CA GLU A 18 -10.09 -8.68 -9.42
C GLU A 18 -9.78 -8.21 -7.99
N PRO A 19 -10.80 -8.22 -7.10
CA PRO A 19 -10.64 -7.76 -5.73
C PRO A 19 -9.58 -8.59 -5.01
N LEU A 20 -8.57 -7.90 -4.46
CA LEU A 20 -7.59 -8.53 -3.60
C LEU A 20 -8.15 -8.56 -2.18
N TYR A 21 -8.48 -9.75 -1.68
CA TYR A 21 -8.92 -9.93 -0.30
C TYR A 21 -7.72 -9.89 0.64
N GLU A 22 -7.85 -9.17 1.75
CA GLU A 22 -6.85 -9.22 2.81
C GLU A 22 -6.76 -10.64 3.38
N LYS A 23 -5.53 -11.07 3.68
CA LYS A 23 -5.27 -12.39 4.26
C LYS A 23 -5.90 -12.56 5.65
N ASP A 24 -6.19 -11.46 6.34
CA ASP A 24 -6.73 -11.45 7.70
C ASP A 24 -8.14 -10.85 7.67
N SER A 25 -9.15 -11.68 7.96
CA SER A 25 -10.56 -11.28 7.96
C SER A 25 -10.95 -10.39 9.14
N SER A 26 -10.07 -10.26 10.14
CA SER A 26 -10.29 -9.43 11.32
C SER A 26 -8.97 -8.97 11.96
N VAL A 27 -9.06 -7.88 12.72
CA VAL A 27 -7.94 -7.35 13.50
C VAL A 27 -7.40 -8.38 14.50
N ALA A 28 -8.27 -9.18 15.12
CA ALA A 28 -7.86 -10.22 16.06
C ALA A 28 -7.04 -11.33 15.36
N ALA A 29 -7.48 -11.79 14.19
CA ALA A 29 -6.74 -12.79 13.40
C ALA A 29 -5.36 -12.27 12.97
N ARG A 30 -5.26 -10.97 12.63
CA ARG A 30 -3.97 -10.32 12.30
C ARG A 30 -2.99 -10.37 13.48
N PHE A 31 -3.44 -10.06 14.70
CA PHE A 31 -2.58 -10.12 15.89
C PHE A 31 -2.19 -11.56 16.25
N GLN A 32 -3.10 -12.53 16.09
CA GLN A 32 -2.81 -13.95 16.29
C GLN A 32 -1.67 -14.41 15.38
N ARG A 33 -1.77 -14.13 14.07
CA ARG A 33 -0.74 -14.49 13.10
C ARG A 33 0.57 -13.78 13.34
N MET A 34 0.53 -12.51 13.75
CA MET A 34 1.76 -11.77 14.07
C MET A 34 2.53 -12.44 15.22
N ARG A 35 1.84 -12.97 16.24
CA ARG A 35 2.48 -13.75 17.31
C ARG A 35 3.05 -15.06 16.79
N GLU A 36 2.28 -15.82 16.03
CA GLU A 36 2.72 -17.11 15.47
C GLU A 36 3.92 -16.96 14.50
N GLU A 37 3.92 -15.92 13.66
CA GLU A 37 5.04 -15.59 12.77
C GLU A 37 6.28 -15.20 13.57
N PHE A 38 6.09 -14.44 14.66
CA PHE A 38 7.17 -14.03 15.56
C PHE A 38 7.83 -15.21 16.24
N ASP A 39 7.05 -16.15 16.77
CA ASP A 39 7.58 -17.34 17.45
C ASP A 39 8.36 -18.26 16.49
N LYS A 40 7.96 -18.32 15.21
CA LYS A 40 8.59 -19.18 14.20
C LYS A 40 9.79 -18.56 13.51
N THR A 41 9.71 -17.26 13.19
CA THR A 41 10.64 -16.60 12.24
C THR A 41 11.28 -15.35 12.84
N GLY A 42 10.90 -14.97 14.06
CA GLY A 42 11.34 -13.73 14.70
C GLY A 42 10.65 -12.50 14.09
N MET A 43 11.36 -11.37 14.11
CA MET A 43 10.78 -10.09 13.71
C MET A 43 10.34 -10.05 12.24
N ARG A 44 9.05 -9.76 12.01
CA ARG A 44 8.48 -9.58 10.68
C ARG A 44 9.14 -8.41 9.95
N ARG A 45 9.54 -8.64 8.70
CA ARG A 45 10.10 -7.62 7.80
C ARG A 45 9.06 -7.27 6.72
N THR A 46 8.70 -6.01 6.62
CA THR A 46 7.77 -5.49 5.59
C THR A 46 8.42 -4.32 4.86
N VAL A 47 8.14 -4.22 3.56
CA VAL A 47 8.54 -3.10 2.72
C VAL A 47 7.29 -2.48 2.09
N GLU A 48 7.24 -1.16 2.06
CA GLU A 48 6.15 -0.39 1.45
C GLU A 48 6.74 0.52 0.37
N GLY A 49 6.03 0.64 -0.76
CA GLY A 49 6.46 1.44 -1.89
C GLY A 49 5.72 2.76 -1.93
N VAL A 50 6.43 3.89 -1.85
CA VAL A 50 5.81 5.21 -1.98
C VAL A 50 5.88 5.66 -3.44
N LEU A 51 4.73 5.71 -4.11
CA LEU A 51 4.62 6.23 -5.47
C LEU A 51 4.12 7.67 -5.42
N ILE A 52 4.85 8.58 -6.05
CA ILE A 52 4.54 10.02 -6.07
C ILE A 52 4.28 10.47 -7.50
N VAL A 53 3.11 11.05 -7.73
CA VAL A 53 2.71 11.69 -8.99
C VAL A 53 2.49 13.18 -8.77
N HIS A 54 2.25 13.94 -9.83
CA HIS A 54 1.79 15.32 -9.68
C HIS A 54 0.59 15.65 -10.53
N GLU A 55 -0.21 16.55 -10.01
CA GLU A 55 -1.31 17.17 -10.74
C GLU A 55 -1.32 18.65 -10.36
N HIS A 56 -1.45 19.55 -11.34
CA HIS A 56 -1.43 21.01 -11.11
C HIS A 56 -0.21 21.52 -10.31
N ARG A 57 0.96 20.87 -10.46
CA ARG A 57 2.22 21.10 -9.70
C ARG A 57 2.19 20.69 -8.23
N LEU A 58 1.11 20.06 -7.75
CA LEU A 58 0.99 19.53 -6.40
C LEU A 58 1.40 18.04 -6.37
N PRO A 59 2.24 17.60 -5.41
CA PRO A 59 2.59 16.19 -5.23
C PRO A 59 1.39 15.41 -4.67
N HIS A 60 1.11 14.25 -5.26
CA HIS A 60 0.11 13.31 -4.79
C HIS A 60 0.78 11.96 -4.54
N VAL A 61 0.44 11.32 -3.42
CA VAL A 61 0.86 9.95 -3.10
C VAL A 61 -0.24 9.00 -3.55
N LEU A 62 0.12 7.96 -4.28
CA LEU A 62 -0.84 6.92 -4.66
C LEU A 62 -1.06 5.99 -3.47
N LEU A 63 -2.33 5.80 -3.11
CA LEU A 63 -2.78 4.92 -2.03
C LEU A 63 -3.72 3.86 -2.60
N LEU A 64 -3.60 2.63 -2.11
CA LEU A 64 -4.55 1.55 -2.41
C LEU A 64 -5.70 1.62 -1.41
N GLN A 65 -6.89 2.00 -1.90
CA GLN A 65 -8.10 2.02 -1.10
C GLN A 65 -8.71 0.62 -1.00
N LEU A 66 -8.91 0.14 0.23
CA LEU A 66 -9.60 -1.11 0.55
C LEU A 66 -10.87 -0.76 1.35
N GLY A 67 -12.03 -0.80 0.70
CA GLY A 67 -13.29 -0.42 1.34
C GLY A 67 -13.44 1.10 1.55
N THR A 68 -14.14 1.52 2.60
CA THR A 68 -14.58 2.92 2.78
C THR A 68 -13.58 3.80 3.53
N THR A 69 -12.75 3.23 4.40
CA THR A 69 -11.90 4.00 5.32
C THR A 69 -10.47 3.47 5.46
N PHE A 70 -10.12 2.40 4.76
CA PHE A 70 -8.80 1.77 4.86
C PHE A 70 -7.97 2.05 3.62
N PHE A 71 -6.75 2.55 3.82
CA PHE A 71 -5.79 2.88 2.78
C PHE A 71 -4.46 2.22 3.09
N LYS A 72 -3.80 1.70 2.07
CA LYS A 72 -2.52 1.02 2.18
C LYS A 72 -1.49 1.57 1.18
N LEU A 73 -0.22 1.54 1.58
CA LEU A 73 0.96 1.82 0.75
C LEU A 73 1.48 0.54 0.07
#